data_AF-A0A9D4QEX1-F1
#
_entry.id   AF-A0A9D4QEX1-F1
#
_cell.length_a   1.000
_cell.length_b   1.000
_cell.length_c   1.000
_cell.angle_alpha   90.00
_cell.angle_beta   90.00
_cell.angle_gamma   90.00
#
_symmetry.space_group_name_H-M   'P 1'
#
loop_
_entity.id
_entity.type
_entity.pdbx_description
1 polymer ?
#
loop_
_entity_poly.entity_id
_entity_poly.type
_entity_poly.pdbx_seq_one_letter_code
_entity_poly.pdbx_strand_id
1 'polypeptide(L)'
;MHNKANTASLLLSLSCKISHNEQDFTPIDYALHYKHSEVAMVMVTHPSRSEEVMSCRTKRYTCLVEGLTAVMPEVMMAVLDRGITKSKYSHDSTSYYANGLFFQVKHSFQALQNTEGVGDIVPETDQPLPVMNIMVRYGREELLSHPLCVKYLETKWNSYGMYFHMLNLAVYTVFLAFLTTNAVQLMAEKTDRENFTQVTSEQLATAFAYPSTATMVALTSVIVLAFVGLNIVKEFYQMYQQRAKYFLDIMNVLEWTLYISGGLMAAGHLSTTVVDRSNQYIMAALAVFLAWFNYLLYLQRFNRIGLYVVMFLEILSTLLKVMFVFSVLIIAFGLSFHILLAKIDMNVKTPVVDPFTGNITMRSMNMSDKGFHNPVISLVRVGTMMLGELDFLGTYLRPMRALESSAWYQIVAATWFLVVFIVLMPILLMNLLIGLAVGDIETVRRNAQLKRLTMQVELHTDLERKLPRRILTMVDKTEVYVYPNQKGSSSYVKMEIRTENDDMDEGHFENIQDRPLSATTQSSL
;
A
#
# COMPACT_ATOMS: atom_id res chain seq x y z
N MET A 1 7.49 41.14 31.21
CA MET A 1 6.23 41.21 30.44
C MET A 1 5.64 39.81 30.40
N HIS A 2 4.51 39.57 31.07
CA HIS A 2 3.85 38.27 31.09
C HIS A 2 3.38 37.91 29.68
N ASN A 3 3.64 36.68 29.23
CA ASN A 3 3.36 36.11 27.89
C ASN A 3 1.94 36.35 27.37
N LYS A 4 1.59 37.60 27.03
CA LYS A 4 0.26 38.02 26.62
C LYS A 4 0.24 38.15 25.10
N ALA A 5 -0.57 37.33 24.46
CA ALA A 5 -0.74 37.32 23.01
C ALA A 5 -1.18 38.69 22.45
N ASN A 6 -2.08 39.39 23.17
CA ASN A 6 -2.56 40.73 22.78
C ASN A 6 -1.43 41.78 22.73
N THR A 7 -0.46 41.68 23.62
CA THR A 7 0.70 42.59 23.63
C THR A 7 1.61 42.30 22.44
N ALA A 8 1.84 41.03 22.10
CA ALA A 8 2.62 40.64 20.93
C ALA A 8 1.94 41.11 19.62
N SER A 9 0.62 40.97 19.50
CA SER A 9 -0.16 41.49 18.37
C SER A 9 0.03 43.00 18.19
N LEU A 10 -0.17 43.77 19.27
CA LEU A 10 -0.06 45.22 19.24
C LEU A 10 1.34 45.67 18.83
N LEU A 11 2.39 45.05 19.37
CA LEU A 11 3.78 45.36 19.04
C LEU A 11 4.12 45.07 17.57
N LEU A 12 3.57 44.00 17.00
CA LEU A 12 3.73 43.69 15.59
C LEU A 12 2.99 44.70 14.69
N SER A 13 1.78 45.12 15.09
CA SER A 13 1.01 46.15 14.39
C SER A 13 1.67 47.53 14.44
N LEU A 14 2.45 47.81 15.47
CA LEU A 14 3.26 49.03 15.60
C LEU A 14 4.60 48.96 14.81
N SER A 15 4.79 47.95 13.95
CA SER A 15 5.98 47.78 13.10
C SER A 15 7.31 47.78 13.87
N CYS A 16 7.31 47.26 15.10
CA CYS A 16 8.52 47.16 15.91
C CYS A 16 9.56 46.20 15.29
N LYS A 17 10.84 46.57 15.28
CA LYS A 17 11.91 45.74 14.70
C LYS A 17 12.06 44.44 15.48
N ILE A 18 12.15 43.31 14.77
CA ILE A 18 12.45 42.00 15.37
C ILE A 18 13.97 41.95 15.60
N SER A 19 14.40 41.99 16.86
CA SER A 19 15.81 41.91 17.25
C SER A 19 16.07 40.70 18.12
N HIS A 20 17.32 40.25 18.12
CA HIS A 20 17.81 39.20 19.01
C HIS A 20 17.99 39.74 20.43
N ASN A 21 17.74 38.90 21.43
CA ASN A 21 18.10 39.19 22.81
C ASN A 21 19.58 38.87 23.08
N GLU A 22 20.06 39.12 24.31
CA GLU A 22 21.44 38.81 24.73
C GLU A 22 21.81 37.31 24.65
N GLN A 23 20.80 36.43 24.60
CA GLN A 23 20.96 34.98 24.44
C GLN A 23 20.86 34.53 22.97
N ASP A 24 20.75 35.48 22.05
CA ASP A 24 20.57 35.30 20.60
C ASP A 24 19.22 34.71 20.19
N PHE A 25 18.20 34.77 21.06
CA PHE A 25 16.84 34.37 20.74
C PHE A 25 16.08 35.51 20.05
N THR A 26 15.41 35.18 18.93
CA THR A 26 14.34 36.01 18.39
C THR A 26 13.08 35.87 19.27
N PRO A 27 12.13 36.83 19.23
CA PRO A 27 10.89 36.75 20.00
C PRO A 27 10.09 35.46 19.72
N ILE A 28 10.14 34.96 18.48
CA ILE A 28 9.48 33.70 18.10
C ILE A 28 10.25 32.48 18.59
N ASP A 29 11.59 32.50 18.58
CA ASP A 29 12.41 31.41 19.13
C ASP A 29 12.29 31.33 20.66
N TYR A 30 12.13 32.48 21.33
CA TYR A 30 11.80 32.52 22.76
C TYR A 30 10.43 31.89 23.03
N ALA A 31 9.39 32.25 22.26
CA ALA A 31 8.07 31.64 22.39
C ALA A 31 8.12 30.12 22.14
N LEU A 32 8.90 29.68 21.16
CA LEU A 32 9.12 28.27 20.82
C LEU A 32 9.82 27.52 21.96
N HIS A 33 10.91 28.06 22.50
CA HIS A 33 11.71 27.44 23.56
C HIS A 33 10.89 27.20 24.84
N TYR A 34 10.06 28.17 25.23
CA TYR A 34 9.22 28.09 26.43
C TYR A 34 7.81 27.54 26.19
N LYS A 35 7.51 27.08 24.98
CA LYS A 35 6.22 26.49 24.60
C LYS A 35 5.01 27.44 24.76
N HIS A 36 5.19 28.73 24.48
CA HIS A 36 4.09 29.72 24.48
C HIS A 36 3.30 29.69 23.17
N SER A 37 2.42 28.71 23.01
CA SER A 37 1.62 28.48 21.79
C SER A 37 0.72 29.65 21.43
N GLU A 38 0.09 30.32 22.39
CA GLU A 38 -0.80 31.47 22.15
C GLU A 38 -0.05 32.68 21.54
N VAL A 39 1.15 32.97 22.05
CA VAL A 39 1.98 34.07 21.54
C VAL A 39 2.51 33.72 20.15
N ALA A 40 3.00 32.49 19.97
CA ALA A 40 3.46 32.01 18.67
C ALA A 40 2.35 32.02 17.62
N MET A 41 1.13 31.61 17.99
CA MET A 41 -0.06 31.66 17.14
C MET A 41 -0.30 33.08 16.60
N VAL A 42 -0.39 34.07 17.48
CA VAL A 42 -0.66 35.46 17.10
C VAL A 42 0.47 36.06 16.25
N MET A 43 1.72 35.70 16.54
CA MET A 43 2.85 36.18 15.74
C MET A 43 2.82 35.64 14.30
N VAL A 44 2.47 34.36 14.16
CA VAL A 44 2.41 33.65 12.88
C VAL A 44 1.14 33.97 12.09
N THR A 45 0.03 34.29 12.77
CA THR A 45 -1.23 34.72 12.13
C THR A 45 -1.32 36.21 11.84
N HIS A 46 -0.26 37.00 12.12
CA HIS A 46 -0.28 38.44 11.86
C HIS A 46 -0.48 38.75 10.36
N PRO A 47 -1.40 39.67 9.96
CA PRO A 47 -1.76 39.88 8.55
C PRO A 47 -0.61 40.33 7.65
N SER A 48 0.23 41.26 8.12
CA SER A 48 1.25 41.92 7.29
C SER A 48 2.69 41.48 7.55
N ARG A 49 2.96 40.74 8.64
CA ARG A 49 4.33 40.45 9.10
C ARG A 49 4.63 38.99 9.35
N SER A 50 3.70 38.10 9.03
CA SER A 50 3.90 36.66 9.20
C SER A 50 5.07 36.13 8.38
N GLU A 51 5.30 36.64 7.16
CA GLU A 51 6.41 36.17 6.31
C GLU A 51 7.78 36.53 6.92
N GLU A 52 7.90 37.71 7.53
CA GLU A 52 9.09 38.14 8.25
C GLU A 52 9.31 37.30 9.52
N VAL A 53 8.24 36.97 10.23
CA VAL A 53 8.32 36.05 11.39
C VAL A 53 8.73 34.64 10.96
N MET A 54 8.23 34.16 9.83
CA MET A 54 8.51 32.81 9.32
C MET A 54 9.93 32.64 8.77
N SER A 55 10.59 33.73 8.36
CA SER A 55 11.99 33.77 7.93
C SER A 55 12.99 33.95 9.09
N CYS A 56 12.51 34.10 10.33
CA CYS A 56 13.38 34.20 11.49
C CYS A 56 14.13 32.88 11.73
N ARG A 57 15.46 32.97 11.88
CA ARG A 57 16.29 31.83 12.24
C ARG A 57 16.09 31.45 13.71
N THR A 58 16.10 30.15 13.96
CA THR A 58 16.03 29.55 15.30
C THR A 58 17.39 29.02 15.71
N LYS A 59 17.72 29.09 17.00
CA LYS A 59 19.01 28.61 17.53
C LYS A 59 19.05 27.09 17.73
N ARG A 60 17.92 26.50 18.11
CA ARG A 60 17.80 25.07 18.45
C ARG A 60 17.44 24.18 17.25
N TYR A 61 16.72 24.72 16.29
CA TYR A 61 16.25 24.03 15.10
C TYR A 61 16.85 24.69 13.85
N THR A 62 16.91 23.95 12.74
CA THR A 62 17.50 24.45 11.49
C THR A 62 16.65 25.59 10.91
N CYS A 63 15.34 25.52 11.08
CA CYS A 63 14.40 26.59 10.72
C CYS A 63 13.20 26.62 11.68
N LEU A 64 12.42 27.71 11.62
CA LEU A 64 11.21 27.85 12.43
C LEU A 64 10.16 26.79 12.11
N VAL A 65 9.99 26.42 10.84
CA VAL A 65 9.03 25.37 10.41
C VAL A 65 9.34 24.03 11.07
N GLU A 66 10.62 23.66 11.18
CA GLU A 66 11.06 22.46 11.90
C GLU A 66 10.71 22.54 13.38
N GLY A 67 10.99 23.69 14.00
CA GLY A 67 10.68 23.96 15.40
C GLY A 67 9.19 23.87 15.71
N LEU A 68 8.35 24.52 14.89
CA LEU A 68 6.89 24.48 15.02
C LEU A 68 6.36 23.06 14.83
N THR A 69 6.85 22.33 13.82
CA THR A 69 6.43 20.93 13.59
C THR A 69 6.80 20.00 14.75
N ALA A 70 7.97 20.22 15.35
CA ALA A 70 8.46 19.41 16.47
C ALA A 70 7.71 19.72 17.78
N VAL A 71 7.55 21.01 18.12
CA VAL A 71 7.13 21.46 19.45
C VAL A 71 5.67 21.91 19.51
N MET A 72 5.18 22.59 18.47
CA MET A 72 3.87 23.26 18.43
C MET A 72 3.08 22.97 17.13
N PRO A 73 2.61 21.72 16.93
CA PRO A 73 1.92 21.35 15.69
C PRO A 73 0.63 22.14 15.46
N GLU A 74 -0.07 22.59 16.51
CA GLU A 74 -1.27 23.43 16.42
C GLU A 74 -0.98 24.79 15.75
N VAL A 75 0.16 25.41 16.08
CA VAL A 75 0.60 26.66 15.45
C VAL A 75 0.99 26.41 13.99
N MET A 76 1.63 25.26 13.71
CA MET A 76 1.94 24.85 12.34
C MET A 76 0.67 24.59 11.50
N MET A 77 -0.40 24.04 12.09
CA MET A 77 -1.70 23.92 11.39
C MET A 77 -2.21 25.30 10.94
N ALA A 78 -2.16 26.31 11.82
CA ALA A 78 -2.57 27.65 11.45
C ALA A 78 -1.69 28.28 10.36
N VAL A 79 -0.37 27.97 10.32
CA VAL A 79 0.50 28.34 9.18
C VAL A 79 -0.03 27.74 7.88
N LEU A 80 -0.39 26.45 7.90
CA LEU A 80 -0.87 25.75 6.72
C LEU A 80 -2.27 26.23 6.29
N ASP A 81 -3.14 26.60 7.24
CA ASP A 81 -4.46 27.19 6.95
C ASP A 81 -4.33 28.51 6.17
N ARG A 82 -3.33 29.34 6.51
CA ARG A 82 -3.01 30.57 5.75
C ARG A 82 -2.55 30.30 4.33
N GLY A 83 -1.98 29.12 4.07
CA GLY A 83 -1.65 28.67 2.72
C GLY A 83 -2.89 28.37 1.87
N ILE A 84 -4.11 28.41 2.43
CA ILE A 84 -5.36 28.20 1.72
C ILE A 84 -6.19 29.48 1.75
N THR A 85 -6.23 30.20 0.63
CA THR A 85 -7.07 31.40 0.47
C THR A 85 -8.27 31.09 -0.42
N LYS A 86 -9.48 31.49 0.03
CA LYS A 86 -10.73 31.32 -0.71
C LYS A 86 -11.14 32.66 -1.29
N SER A 87 -11.61 32.68 -2.55
CA SER A 87 -12.17 33.90 -3.12
C SER A 87 -13.52 34.26 -2.47
N LYS A 88 -13.86 35.55 -2.43
CA LYS A 88 -15.05 36.11 -1.75
C LYS A 88 -16.42 35.65 -2.28
N TYR A 89 -16.45 34.91 -3.39
CA TYR A 89 -17.71 34.49 -4.01
C TYR A 89 -18.26 33.25 -3.30
N SER A 90 -19.50 33.33 -2.80
CA SER A 90 -20.12 32.21 -2.11
C SER A 90 -20.53 31.11 -3.09
N HIS A 91 -20.68 29.89 -2.56
CA HIS A 91 -21.10 28.70 -3.30
C HIS A 91 -22.49 28.84 -3.97
N ASP A 92 -23.32 29.81 -3.51
CA ASP A 92 -24.74 29.96 -3.88
C ASP A 92 -25.09 31.31 -4.54
N SER A 93 -24.12 32.21 -4.75
CA SER A 93 -24.44 33.55 -5.27
C SER A 93 -24.71 33.51 -6.78
N THR A 94 -25.93 33.89 -7.15
CA THR A 94 -26.47 34.04 -8.52
C THR A 94 -25.70 35.04 -9.40
N SER A 95 -24.71 35.75 -8.85
CA SER A 95 -23.72 36.55 -9.57
C SER A 95 -22.65 35.72 -10.30
N TYR A 96 -22.73 34.39 -10.20
CA TYR A 96 -21.84 33.40 -10.83
C TYR A 96 -21.70 33.53 -12.35
N TYR A 97 -22.65 34.19 -13.04
CA TYR A 97 -22.72 34.21 -14.51
C TYR A 97 -22.40 35.58 -15.16
N ALA A 98 -22.18 36.65 -14.39
CA ALA A 98 -22.13 37.99 -14.97
C ALA A 98 -20.72 38.45 -15.41
N ASN A 99 -19.64 38.05 -14.72
CA ASN A 99 -18.31 38.65 -14.94
C ASN A 99 -17.16 37.65 -15.18
N GLY A 100 -17.43 36.35 -15.39
CA GLY A 100 -16.35 35.37 -15.62
C GLY A 100 -15.41 35.12 -14.44
N LEU A 101 -15.71 35.65 -13.24
CA LEU A 101 -14.97 35.38 -12.01
C LEU A 101 -15.46 34.07 -11.37
N PHE A 102 -14.59 33.07 -11.36
CA PHE A 102 -14.88 31.76 -10.77
C PHE A 102 -14.54 31.72 -9.27
N PHE A 103 -15.32 30.98 -8.48
CA PHE A 103 -14.89 30.59 -7.13
C PHE A 103 -13.59 29.79 -7.24
N GLN A 104 -12.53 30.29 -6.60
CA GLN A 104 -11.20 29.70 -6.66
C GLN A 104 -10.65 29.53 -5.25
N VAL A 105 -10.08 28.36 -5.01
CA VAL A 105 -9.28 28.08 -3.83
C VAL A 105 -7.82 28.13 -4.26
N LYS A 106 -7.10 29.13 -3.75
CA LYS A 106 -5.66 29.29 -3.97
C LYS A 106 -4.93 28.52 -2.87
N HIS A 107 -4.09 27.60 -3.29
CA HIS A 107 -3.16 26.86 -2.44
C HIS A 107 -1.76 27.41 -2.67
N SER A 108 -1.19 28.09 -1.68
CA SER A 108 0.20 28.55 -1.68
C SER A 108 1.09 27.56 -0.92
N PHE A 109 2.15 27.09 -1.57
CA PHE A 109 3.09 26.13 -1.00
C PHE A 109 4.32 26.78 -0.37
N GLN A 110 4.34 28.10 -0.18
CA GLN A 110 5.48 28.86 0.37
C GLN A 110 5.90 28.39 1.78
N ALA A 111 4.97 27.86 2.58
CA ALA A 111 5.27 27.27 3.89
C ALA A 111 5.88 25.85 3.82
N LEU A 112 5.84 25.21 2.65
CA LEU A 112 6.28 23.83 2.41
C LEU A 112 7.56 23.74 1.57
N GLN A 113 7.87 24.76 0.76
CA GLN A 113 9.06 24.83 -0.09
C GLN A 113 9.65 26.24 -0.13
N ASN A 114 10.97 26.33 -0.20
CA ASN A 114 11.65 27.61 -0.41
C ASN A 114 11.32 28.14 -1.81
N THR A 115 10.95 29.42 -1.88
CA THR A 115 10.67 30.12 -3.14
C THR A 115 11.90 30.97 -3.49
N GLU A 116 12.32 30.98 -4.75
CA GLU A 116 13.43 31.84 -5.18
C GLU A 116 13.10 33.31 -4.87
N GLY A 117 13.91 33.97 -4.05
CA GLY A 117 13.78 35.40 -3.72
C GLY A 117 13.18 35.74 -2.35
N VAL A 118 12.57 34.79 -1.64
CA VAL A 118 12.15 34.95 -0.23
C VAL A 118 13.13 34.16 0.63
N GLY A 119 13.76 34.80 1.62
CA GLY A 119 14.83 34.17 2.43
C GLY A 119 14.43 32.81 3.03
N ASP A 120 15.41 31.98 3.40
CA ASP A 120 15.22 30.56 3.74
C ASP A 120 14.18 30.32 4.87
N ILE A 121 12.91 30.09 4.51
CA ILE A 121 11.81 29.73 5.42
C ILE A 121 11.92 28.24 5.82
N VAL A 122 12.40 27.43 4.90
CA VAL A 122 12.51 25.97 4.97
C VAL A 122 14.00 25.60 5.08
N PRO A 123 14.38 24.56 5.84
CA PRO A 123 15.79 24.30 6.08
C PRO A 123 16.46 23.84 4.78
N GLU A 124 17.63 24.40 4.48
CA GLU A 124 18.49 23.91 3.40
C GLU A 124 18.99 22.52 3.77
N THR A 125 18.26 21.51 3.34
CA THR A 125 18.67 20.11 3.45
C THR A 125 18.92 19.53 2.07
N ASP A 126 19.91 18.65 1.94
CA ASP A 126 20.13 17.86 0.72
C ASP A 126 18.93 16.94 0.36
N GLN A 127 17.93 16.86 1.24
CA GLN A 127 16.74 16.04 1.05
C GLN A 127 15.60 16.86 0.41
N PRO A 128 15.05 16.42 -0.74
CA PRO A 128 13.89 17.05 -1.33
C PRO A 128 12.63 16.82 -0.48
N LEU A 129 11.66 17.75 -0.56
CA LEU A 129 10.49 17.83 0.33
C LEU A 129 10.84 17.89 1.84
N PRO A 130 11.64 18.86 2.29
CA PRO A 130 12.14 18.94 3.67
C PRO A 130 11.01 19.01 4.72
N VAL A 131 9.99 19.86 4.53
CA VAL A 131 8.89 20.01 5.50
C VAL A 131 8.07 18.74 5.65
N MET A 132 7.80 18.05 4.54
CA MET A 132 7.04 16.80 4.55
C MET A 132 7.84 15.68 5.22
N ASN A 133 9.15 15.59 4.95
CA ASN A 133 10.04 14.65 5.64
C ASN A 133 10.17 14.94 7.13
N ILE A 134 10.17 16.22 7.52
CA ILE A 134 10.15 16.64 8.93
C ILE A 134 8.84 16.19 9.60
N MET A 135 7.67 16.39 8.96
CA MET A 135 6.38 15.93 9.49
C MET A 135 6.34 14.41 9.67
N VAL A 136 6.91 13.65 8.72
CA VAL A 136 7.04 12.19 8.83
C VAL A 136 7.98 11.81 9.97
N ARG A 137 9.15 12.45 10.08
CA ARG A 137 10.16 12.15 11.11
C ARG A 137 9.64 12.38 12.53
N TYR A 138 8.83 13.44 12.72
CA TYR A 138 8.20 13.74 14.01
C TYR A 138 6.86 13.02 14.23
N GLY A 139 6.40 12.18 13.28
CA GLY A 139 5.15 11.43 13.40
C GLY A 139 3.90 12.32 13.49
N ARG A 140 3.88 13.47 12.81
CA ARG A 140 2.78 14.43 12.86
C ARG A 140 1.72 14.13 11.81
N GLU A 141 0.88 13.16 12.13
CA GLU A 141 -0.21 12.65 11.28
C GLU A 141 -1.22 13.74 10.87
N GLU A 142 -1.63 14.57 11.82
CA GLU A 142 -2.62 15.64 11.61
C GLU A 142 -2.12 16.65 10.57
N LEU A 143 -0.84 17.04 10.65
CA LEU A 143 -0.20 17.94 9.69
C LEU A 143 -0.10 17.32 8.29
N LEU A 144 0.28 16.04 8.18
CA LEU A 144 0.35 15.33 6.90
C LEU A 144 -1.02 15.20 6.23
N SER A 145 -2.08 15.02 7.04
CA SER A 145 -3.46 14.92 6.56
C SER A 145 -4.08 16.26 6.18
N HIS A 146 -3.39 17.38 6.44
CA HIS A 146 -3.88 18.72 6.16
C HIS A 146 -4.17 18.91 4.65
N PRO A 147 -5.29 19.57 4.26
CA PRO A 147 -5.67 19.72 2.85
C PRO A 147 -4.58 20.33 1.97
N LEU A 148 -3.78 21.26 2.50
CA LEU A 148 -2.65 21.86 1.77
C LEU A 148 -1.55 20.83 1.47
N CYS A 149 -1.18 20.00 2.45
CA CYS A 149 -0.16 18.95 2.31
C CYS A 149 -0.61 17.88 1.33
N VAL A 150 -1.88 17.47 1.42
CA VAL A 150 -2.48 16.51 0.46
C VAL A 150 -2.50 17.09 -0.96
N LYS A 151 -2.90 18.36 -1.12
CA LYS A 151 -2.91 19.03 -2.43
C LYS A 151 -1.51 19.23 -3.00
N TYR A 152 -0.52 19.49 -2.14
CA TYR A 152 0.87 19.59 -2.53
C TYR A 152 1.38 18.28 -3.13
N LEU A 153 1.18 17.16 -2.44
CA LEU A 153 1.55 15.83 -2.93
C LEU A 153 0.78 15.45 -4.20
N GLU A 154 -0.50 15.79 -4.29
CA GLU A 154 -1.30 15.55 -5.50
C GLU A 154 -0.76 16.34 -6.70
N THR A 155 -0.34 17.59 -6.49
CA THR A 155 0.28 18.42 -7.53
C THR A 155 1.57 17.78 -8.02
N LYS A 156 2.48 17.41 -7.12
CA LYS A 156 3.75 16.74 -7.46
C LYS A 156 3.52 15.38 -8.15
N TRP A 157 2.51 14.63 -7.72
CA TRP A 157 2.08 13.38 -8.34
C TRP A 157 1.62 13.57 -9.78
N ASN A 158 0.72 14.52 -10.04
CA ASN A 158 0.21 14.78 -11.39
C ASN A 158 1.28 15.39 -12.31
N SER A 159 2.22 16.12 -11.72
CA SER A 159 3.33 16.77 -12.42
C SER A 159 4.35 15.78 -12.98
N TYR A 160 4.88 14.86 -12.16
CA TYR A 160 5.88 13.88 -12.62
C TYR A 160 5.62 12.46 -12.10
N GLY A 161 5.14 12.30 -10.86
CA GLY A 161 5.05 11.00 -10.19
C GLY A 161 4.22 9.98 -10.97
N MET A 162 3.07 10.41 -11.50
CA MET A 162 2.14 9.58 -12.27
C MET A 162 2.80 9.02 -13.53
N TYR A 163 3.55 9.83 -14.28
CA TYR A 163 4.16 9.41 -15.54
C TYR A 163 5.29 8.38 -15.32
N PHE A 164 6.20 8.65 -14.37
CA PHE A 164 7.26 7.71 -14.02
C PHE A 164 6.70 6.40 -13.46
N HIS A 165 5.70 6.49 -12.59
CA HIS A 165 5.08 5.31 -12.03
C HIS A 165 4.33 4.50 -13.10
N MET A 166 3.59 5.15 -14.00
CA MET A 166 2.91 4.49 -15.12
C MET A 166 3.89 3.80 -16.07
N LEU A 167 5.03 4.43 -16.37
CA LEU A 167 6.09 3.80 -17.17
C LEU A 167 6.64 2.55 -16.49
N ASN A 168 6.95 2.63 -15.19
CA ASN A 168 7.44 1.49 -14.42
C ASN A 168 6.40 0.36 -14.37
N LEU A 169 5.13 0.70 -14.11
CA LEU A 169 4.03 -0.26 -14.11
C LEU A 169 3.84 -0.90 -15.48
N ALA A 170 3.97 -0.15 -16.58
CA ALA A 170 3.88 -0.68 -17.92
C ALA A 170 5.00 -1.68 -18.23
N VAL A 171 6.25 -1.35 -17.90
CA VAL A 171 7.40 -2.26 -18.06
C VAL A 171 7.19 -3.55 -17.26
N TYR A 172 6.76 -3.43 -16.01
CA TYR A 172 6.46 -4.60 -15.17
C TYR A 172 5.27 -5.42 -15.69
N THR A 173 4.23 -4.77 -16.25
CA THR A 173 3.08 -5.45 -16.86
C THR A 173 3.51 -6.27 -18.08
N VAL A 174 4.42 -5.75 -18.90
CA VAL A 174 5.01 -6.49 -20.02
C VAL A 174 5.76 -7.73 -19.51
N PHE A 175 6.61 -7.59 -18.49
CA PHE A 175 7.27 -8.73 -17.85
C PHE A 175 6.26 -9.76 -17.33
N LEU A 176 5.22 -9.32 -16.63
CA LEU A 176 4.16 -10.17 -16.07
C LEU A 176 3.42 -10.95 -17.17
N ALA A 177 3.12 -10.30 -18.30
CA ALA A 177 2.48 -10.95 -19.45
C ALA A 177 3.38 -12.04 -20.04
N PHE A 178 4.68 -11.80 -20.20
CA PHE A 178 5.61 -12.81 -20.71
C PHE A 178 5.83 -13.96 -19.72
N LEU A 179 5.96 -13.66 -18.42
CA LEU A 179 6.13 -14.69 -17.38
C LEU A 179 4.91 -15.61 -17.29
N THR A 180 3.71 -15.04 -17.30
CA THR A 180 2.45 -15.81 -17.27
C THR A 180 2.25 -16.62 -18.54
N THR A 181 2.54 -16.04 -19.71
CA THR A 181 2.49 -16.78 -20.99
C THR A 181 3.46 -17.95 -20.99
N ASN A 182 4.69 -17.76 -20.50
CA ASN A 182 5.70 -18.81 -20.42
C ASN A 182 5.28 -19.94 -19.46
N ALA A 183 4.70 -19.60 -18.31
CA ALA A 183 4.18 -20.59 -17.36
C ALA A 183 2.99 -21.39 -17.92
N VAL A 184 2.08 -20.75 -18.65
CA VAL A 184 0.95 -21.45 -19.31
C VAL A 184 1.46 -22.35 -20.44
N GLN A 185 2.46 -21.89 -21.20
CA GLN A 185 3.10 -22.68 -22.25
C GLN A 185 3.80 -23.93 -21.69
N LEU A 186 4.42 -23.83 -20.50
CA LEU A 186 5.00 -24.97 -19.78
C LEU A 186 3.95 -26.06 -19.47
N MET A 187 2.70 -25.67 -19.20
CA MET A 187 1.59 -26.60 -18.96
C MET A 187 0.99 -27.16 -20.26
N ALA A 188 1.09 -26.42 -21.37
CA ALA A 188 0.55 -26.81 -22.67
C ALA A 188 1.49 -27.71 -23.49
N GLU A 189 2.79 -27.75 -23.15
CA GLU A 189 3.75 -28.64 -23.76
C GLU A 189 3.41 -30.11 -23.41
N LYS A 190 2.72 -30.81 -24.33
CA LYS A 190 2.57 -32.27 -24.26
C LYS A 190 3.95 -32.92 -24.32
N THR A 191 4.11 -34.00 -23.57
CA THR A 191 5.32 -34.78 -23.24
C THR A 191 6.18 -35.29 -24.40
N ASP A 192 5.98 -34.84 -25.64
CA ASP A 192 6.70 -35.37 -26.81
C ASP A 192 7.75 -34.37 -27.29
N ARG A 193 8.83 -34.24 -26.52
CA ARG A 193 10.08 -33.68 -27.05
C ARG A 193 10.99 -34.86 -27.40
N GLU A 194 10.82 -35.39 -28.61
CA GLU A 194 11.84 -36.24 -29.21
C GLU A 194 13.14 -35.45 -29.33
N ASN A 195 14.25 -36.10 -28.96
CA ASN A 195 15.59 -35.55 -28.97
C ASN A 195 16.04 -35.21 -30.41
N PHE A 196 15.69 -34.03 -30.91
CA PHE A 196 16.28 -33.50 -32.15
C PHE A 196 17.70 -33.00 -31.86
N THR A 197 18.69 -33.87 -32.06
CA THR A 197 20.10 -33.59 -31.76
C THR A 197 20.89 -32.88 -32.86
N GLN A 198 20.30 -32.49 -34.00
CA GLN A 198 20.99 -31.65 -34.99
C GLN A 198 20.01 -30.70 -35.69
N VAL A 199 20.17 -29.39 -35.45
CA VAL A 199 19.41 -28.33 -36.12
C VAL A 199 20.26 -27.76 -37.26
N THR A 200 19.80 -27.86 -38.50
CA THR A 200 20.46 -27.25 -39.67
C THR A 200 20.01 -25.79 -39.86
N SER A 201 20.84 -24.96 -40.51
CA SER A 201 20.57 -23.52 -40.74
C SER A 201 19.30 -23.23 -41.54
N GLU A 202 18.82 -24.16 -42.37
CA GLU A 202 17.53 -24.07 -43.07
C GLU A 202 16.32 -24.30 -42.15
N GLN A 203 16.45 -25.15 -41.12
CA GLN A 203 15.41 -25.37 -40.12
C GLN A 203 15.24 -24.15 -39.21
N LEU A 204 16.32 -23.39 -38.98
CA LEU A 204 16.27 -22.13 -38.23
C LEU A 204 15.51 -21.04 -39.02
N ALA A 205 15.77 -20.89 -40.31
CA ALA A 205 15.10 -19.91 -41.17
C ALA A 205 13.60 -20.19 -41.37
N THR A 206 13.22 -21.46 -41.52
CA THR A 206 11.81 -21.88 -41.66
C THR A 206 11.03 -21.74 -40.33
N ALA A 207 11.69 -21.91 -39.18
CA ALA A 207 11.09 -21.73 -37.87
C ALA A 207 10.84 -20.25 -37.48
N PHE A 208 11.53 -19.30 -38.13
CA PHE A 208 11.23 -17.87 -38.05
C PHE A 208 10.06 -17.45 -38.96
N ALA A 209 9.84 -18.14 -40.08
CA ALA A 209 8.76 -17.83 -41.03
C ALA A 209 7.39 -18.38 -40.59
N TYR A 210 7.36 -19.53 -39.91
CA TYR A 210 6.18 -20.09 -39.26
C TYR A 210 6.57 -20.55 -37.85
N PRO A 211 6.30 -19.73 -36.81
CA PRO A 211 6.72 -20.09 -35.46
C PRO A 211 5.95 -21.32 -35.00
N SER A 212 6.68 -22.43 -34.79
CA SER A 212 6.15 -23.59 -34.08
C SER A 212 5.92 -23.23 -32.62
N THR A 213 5.08 -23.99 -31.91
CA THR A 213 4.85 -23.79 -30.48
C THR A 213 6.17 -23.73 -29.70
N ALA A 214 7.14 -24.57 -30.05
CA ALA A 214 8.46 -24.62 -29.44
C ALA A 214 9.30 -23.34 -29.62
N THR A 215 9.25 -22.68 -30.80
CA THR A 215 9.99 -21.42 -31.00
C THR A 215 9.37 -20.26 -30.24
N MET A 216 8.04 -20.22 -30.13
CA MET A 216 7.34 -19.25 -29.29
C MET A 216 7.73 -19.39 -27.83
N VAL A 217 7.81 -20.62 -27.30
CA VAL A 217 8.20 -20.79 -25.89
C VAL A 217 9.68 -20.47 -25.65
N ALA A 218 10.56 -20.79 -26.59
CA ALA A 218 11.97 -20.39 -26.50
C ALA A 218 12.11 -18.86 -26.47
N LEU A 219 11.38 -18.15 -27.34
CA LEU A 219 11.40 -16.69 -27.40
C LEU A 219 10.84 -16.05 -26.11
N THR A 220 9.71 -16.54 -25.58
CA THR A 220 9.17 -16.04 -24.30
C THR A 220 10.13 -16.31 -23.13
N SER A 221 10.79 -17.48 -23.11
CA SER A 221 11.77 -17.83 -22.07
C SER A 221 13.00 -16.92 -22.10
N VAL A 222 13.52 -16.60 -23.29
CA VAL A 222 14.66 -15.68 -23.44
C VAL A 222 14.30 -14.27 -22.99
N ILE A 223 13.10 -13.78 -23.31
CA ILE A 223 12.61 -12.47 -22.86
C ILE A 223 12.51 -12.46 -21.33
N VAL A 224 11.90 -13.47 -20.72
CA VAL A 224 11.79 -13.58 -19.25
C VAL A 224 13.18 -13.59 -18.60
N LEU A 225 14.13 -14.37 -19.12
CA LEU A 225 15.50 -14.42 -18.60
C LEU A 225 16.22 -13.07 -18.73
N ALA A 226 16.03 -12.35 -19.84
CA ALA A 226 16.59 -11.02 -20.00
C ALA A 226 16.04 -10.03 -18.95
N PHE A 227 14.72 -10.03 -18.72
CA PHE A 227 14.09 -9.22 -17.67
C PHE A 227 14.57 -9.60 -16.27
N VAL A 228 14.64 -10.89 -15.95
CA VAL A 228 15.14 -11.38 -14.67
C VAL A 228 16.58 -10.96 -14.46
N GLY A 229 17.44 -11.09 -15.48
CA GLY A 229 18.83 -10.65 -15.42
C GLY A 229 18.98 -9.15 -15.14
N LEU A 230 18.22 -8.30 -15.84
CA LEU A 230 18.21 -6.85 -15.60
C LEU A 230 17.74 -6.49 -14.18
N ASN A 231 16.70 -7.17 -13.68
CA ASN A 231 16.19 -6.93 -12.33
C ASN A 231 17.14 -7.44 -11.24
N ILE A 232 17.85 -8.55 -11.46
CA ILE A 232 18.90 -9.01 -10.54
C ILE A 232 20.02 -7.96 -10.44
N VAL A 233 20.45 -7.38 -11.55
CA VAL A 233 21.45 -6.28 -11.54
C VAL A 233 20.92 -5.06 -10.77
N LYS A 234 19.65 -4.69 -10.97
CA LYS A 234 18.97 -3.64 -10.18
C LYS A 234 18.98 -3.97 -8.69
N GLU A 235 18.67 -5.19 -8.29
CA GLU A 235 18.65 -5.60 -6.87
C GLU A 235 20.05 -5.58 -6.24
N PHE A 236 21.08 -6.00 -6.98
CA PHE A 236 22.46 -5.85 -6.52
C PHE A 236 22.84 -4.38 -6.30
N TYR A 237 22.43 -3.49 -7.19
CA TYR A 237 22.63 -2.05 -7.01
C TYR A 237 21.91 -1.51 -5.76
N GLN A 238 20.66 -1.93 -5.54
CA GLN A 238 19.87 -1.53 -4.38
C GLN A 238 20.48 -2.05 -3.06
N MET A 239 20.94 -3.29 -3.05
CA MET A 239 21.63 -3.90 -1.90
C MET A 239 22.92 -3.15 -1.55
N TYR A 240 23.69 -2.71 -2.55
CA TYR A 240 24.89 -1.88 -2.32
C TYR A 240 24.54 -0.53 -1.68
N GLN A 241 23.46 0.12 -2.15
CA GLN A 241 23.05 1.44 -1.65
C GLN A 241 22.44 1.37 -0.24
N GLN A 242 21.58 0.39 0.04
CA GLN A 242 20.80 0.30 1.29
C GLN A 242 21.49 -0.51 2.40
N ARG A 243 22.55 -1.28 2.08
CA ARG A 243 23.36 -2.08 3.03
C ARG A 243 22.49 -2.96 3.93
N ALA A 244 22.71 -2.94 5.25
CA ALA A 244 22.01 -3.79 6.21
C ALA A 244 20.49 -3.53 6.28
N LYS A 245 20.02 -2.31 5.95
CA LYS A 245 18.58 -2.00 5.93
C LYS A 245 17.84 -2.81 4.87
N TYR A 246 18.53 -3.19 3.79
CA TYR A 246 17.96 -3.96 2.67
C TYR A 246 17.40 -5.32 3.11
N PHE A 247 18.15 -6.05 3.95
CA PHE A 247 17.78 -7.41 4.37
C PHE A 247 16.65 -7.46 5.41
N LEU A 248 16.27 -6.32 5.99
CA LEU A 248 15.16 -6.23 6.94
C LEU A 248 13.81 -6.04 6.25
N ASP A 249 13.80 -5.64 4.97
CA ASP A 249 12.57 -5.43 4.22
C ASP A 249 12.11 -6.73 3.54
N ILE A 250 10.94 -7.21 3.94
CA ILE A 250 10.34 -8.44 3.41
C ILE A 250 10.04 -8.34 1.91
N MET A 251 9.82 -7.12 1.40
CA MET A 251 9.54 -6.88 -0.02
C MET A 251 10.72 -7.32 -0.89
N ASN A 252 11.94 -6.97 -0.48
CA ASN A 252 13.15 -7.35 -1.20
C ASN A 252 13.32 -8.88 -1.25
N VAL A 253 12.97 -9.58 -0.16
CA VAL A 253 13.02 -11.05 -0.08
C VAL A 253 12.01 -11.69 -1.04
N LEU A 254 10.80 -11.13 -1.13
CA LEU A 254 9.78 -11.59 -2.09
C LEU A 254 10.23 -11.39 -3.55
N GLU A 255 10.89 -10.26 -3.85
CA GLU A 255 11.44 -9.99 -5.18
C GLU A 255 12.57 -10.94 -5.57
N TRP A 256 13.52 -11.21 -4.68
CA TRP A 256 14.55 -12.24 -4.93
C TRP A 256 13.94 -13.62 -5.17
N THR A 257 12.95 -14.00 -4.38
CA THR A 257 12.26 -15.29 -4.52
C THR A 257 11.57 -15.38 -5.88
N LEU A 258 10.94 -14.29 -6.33
CA LEU A 258 10.34 -14.16 -7.66
C LEU A 258 11.39 -14.31 -8.77
N TYR A 259 12.49 -13.57 -8.71
CA TYR A 259 13.51 -13.59 -9.78
C TYR A 259 14.24 -14.93 -9.86
N ILE A 260 14.54 -15.57 -8.73
CA ILE A 260 15.16 -16.90 -8.69
C ILE A 260 14.20 -17.95 -9.25
N SER A 261 12.95 -17.99 -8.77
CA SER A 261 11.97 -18.97 -9.23
C SER A 261 11.60 -18.79 -10.72
N GLY A 262 11.38 -17.54 -11.16
CA GLY A 262 11.10 -17.22 -12.57
C GLY A 262 12.29 -17.49 -13.49
N GLY A 263 13.51 -17.20 -13.04
CA GLY A 263 14.74 -17.51 -13.77
C GLY A 263 14.98 -19.00 -13.92
N LEU A 264 14.80 -19.78 -12.86
CA LEU A 264 14.91 -21.25 -12.90
C LEU A 264 13.86 -21.88 -13.80
N MET A 265 12.61 -21.39 -13.76
CA MET A 265 11.55 -21.82 -14.67
C MET A 265 11.95 -21.58 -16.14
N ALA A 266 12.32 -20.34 -16.49
CA ALA A 266 12.64 -19.99 -17.87
C ALA A 266 13.93 -20.66 -18.39
N ALA A 267 14.95 -20.80 -17.53
CA ALA A 267 16.17 -21.54 -17.85
C ALA A 267 15.90 -23.03 -18.07
N GLY A 268 15.02 -23.62 -17.25
CA GLY A 268 14.58 -25.01 -17.38
C GLY A 268 13.85 -25.30 -18.68
N HIS A 269 13.19 -24.29 -19.27
CA HIS A 269 12.54 -24.43 -20.57
C HIS A 269 13.53 -24.37 -21.75
N LEU A 270 14.65 -23.63 -21.61
CA LEU A 270 15.68 -23.51 -22.64
C LEU A 270 16.70 -24.67 -22.60
N SER A 271 17.00 -25.17 -21.40
CA SER A 271 17.94 -26.25 -21.23
C SER A 271 17.32 -27.60 -21.58
N THR A 272 18.02 -28.40 -22.37
CA THR A 272 17.70 -29.81 -22.60
C THR A 272 18.14 -30.71 -21.44
N THR A 273 18.83 -30.14 -20.44
CA THR A 273 19.27 -30.90 -19.26
C THR A 273 18.10 -31.18 -18.34
N VAL A 274 18.06 -32.41 -17.82
CA VAL A 274 16.98 -32.99 -17.03
C VAL A 274 16.87 -32.29 -15.67
N VAL A 275 16.28 -31.10 -15.62
CA VAL A 275 15.65 -30.63 -14.39
C VAL A 275 14.33 -31.37 -14.30
N ASP A 276 14.08 -32.05 -13.17
CA ASP A 276 12.80 -32.74 -12.94
C ASP A 276 11.64 -31.79 -13.25
N ARG A 277 10.79 -32.18 -14.21
CA ARG A 277 9.62 -31.38 -14.63
C ARG A 277 8.74 -30.98 -13.46
N SER A 278 8.65 -31.83 -12.42
CA SER A 278 7.94 -31.54 -11.17
C SER A 278 8.49 -30.29 -10.46
N ASN A 279 9.82 -30.16 -10.35
CA ASN A 279 10.43 -28.98 -9.73
C ASN A 279 10.19 -27.72 -10.57
N GLN A 280 10.20 -27.84 -11.90
CA GLN A 280 9.88 -26.72 -12.79
C GLN A 280 8.45 -26.21 -12.59
N TYR A 281 7.46 -27.12 -12.44
CA TYR A 281 6.08 -26.72 -12.16
C TYR A 281 5.93 -25.99 -10.81
N ILE A 282 6.64 -26.45 -9.77
CA ILE A 282 6.63 -25.78 -8.46
C ILE A 282 7.22 -24.37 -8.58
N MET A 283 8.36 -24.22 -9.25
CA MET A 283 8.99 -22.92 -9.47
C MET A 283 8.12 -21.99 -10.32
N ALA A 284 7.44 -22.51 -11.35
CA ALA A 284 6.52 -21.77 -12.18
C ALA A 284 5.32 -21.24 -11.38
N ALA A 285 4.69 -22.10 -10.58
CA ALA A 285 3.56 -21.73 -9.73
C ALA A 285 3.96 -20.65 -8.71
N LEU A 286 5.13 -20.82 -8.07
CA LEU A 286 5.67 -19.84 -7.12
C LEU A 286 5.97 -18.50 -7.80
N ALA A 287 6.64 -18.52 -8.95
CA ALA A 287 6.99 -17.32 -9.70
C ALA A 287 5.75 -16.54 -10.14
N VAL A 288 4.74 -17.20 -10.72
CA VAL A 288 3.52 -16.55 -11.16
C VAL A 288 2.75 -15.96 -9.97
N PHE A 289 2.59 -16.73 -8.88
CA PHE A 289 1.92 -16.24 -7.68
C PHE A 289 2.60 -14.99 -7.11
N LEU A 290 3.93 -15.03 -6.92
CA LEU A 290 4.70 -13.90 -6.41
C LEU A 290 4.70 -12.72 -7.38
N ALA A 291 4.70 -12.94 -8.69
CA ALA A 291 4.68 -11.87 -9.69
C ALA A 291 3.37 -11.06 -9.64
N TRP A 292 2.23 -11.74 -9.55
CA TRP A 292 0.92 -11.11 -9.39
C TRP A 292 0.77 -10.46 -8.00
N PHE A 293 1.29 -11.09 -6.95
CA PHE A 293 1.31 -10.47 -5.62
C PHE A 293 2.16 -9.19 -5.62
N ASN A 294 3.34 -9.19 -6.23
CA ASN A 294 4.16 -7.97 -6.36
C ASN A 294 3.48 -6.91 -7.25
N TYR A 295 2.72 -7.32 -8.29
CA TYR A 295 1.89 -6.38 -9.06
C TYR A 295 0.86 -5.65 -8.19
N LEU A 296 0.19 -6.37 -7.28
CA LEU A 296 -0.73 -5.77 -6.32
C LEU A 296 -0.04 -4.72 -5.44
N LEU A 297 1.23 -4.92 -5.09
CA LEU A 297 2.04 -3.98 -4.30
C LEU A 297 2.44 -2.73 -5.12
N TYR A 298 2.66 -2.85 -6.42
CA TYR A 298 2.84 -1.68 -7.29
C TYR A 298 1.59 -0.78 -7.30
N LEU A 299 0.39 -1.37 -7.26
CA LEU A 299 -0.87 -0.62 -7.22
C LEU A 299 -1.05 0.21 -5.93
N GLN A 300 -0.26 -0.07 -4.88
CA GLN A 300 -0.26 0.66 -3.61
C GLN A 300 0.01 2.16 -3.77
N ARG A 301 0.72 2.57 -4.83
CA ARG A 301 1.12 3.96 -5.05
C ARG A 301 -0.01 4.85 -5.62
N PHE A 302 -1.11 4.28 -6.11
CA PHE A 302 -2.23 5.07 -6.62
C PHE A 302 -3.13 5.61 -5.50
N ASN A 303 -3.63 6.83 -5.63
CA ASN A 303 -4.43 7.47 -4.58
C ASN A 303 -5.71 6.71 -4.21
N ARG A 304 -6.46 6.18 -5.20
CA ARG A 304 -7.73 5.48 -4.96
C ARG A 304 -7.51 4.00 -4.65
N ILE A 305 -6.80 3.29 -5.52
CA ILE A 305 -6.59 1.83 -5.40
C ILE A 305 -5.63 1.52 -4.24
N GLY A 306 -4.61 2.35 -4.05
CA GLY A 306 -3.57 2.11 -3.06
C GLY A 306 -4.08 2.13 -1.62
N LEU A 307 -5.12 2.92 -1.31
CA LEU A 307 -5.77 2.87 0.00
C LEU A 307 -6.32 1.46 0.30
N TYR A 308 -7.00 0.84 -0.66
CA TYR A 308 -7.53 -0.52 -0.47
C TYR A 308 -6.42 -1.56 -0.34
N VAL A 309 -5.33 -1.42 -1.10
CA VAL A 309 -4.16 -2.30 -0.99
C VAL A 309 -3.51 -2.19 0.40
N VAL A 310 -3.28 -0.98 0.90
CA VAL A 310 -2.71 -0.77 2.25
C VAL A 310 -3.62 -1.37 3.32
N MET A 311 -4.93 -1.11 3.25
CA MET A 311 -5.88 -1.69 4.21
C MET A 311 -5.87 -3.22 4.15
N PHE A 312 -5.86 -3.82 2.96
CA PHE A 312 -5.79 -5.27 2.80
C PHE A 312 -4.52 -5.85 3.46
N LEU A 313 -3.35 -5.25 3.24
CA LEU A 313 -2.10 -5.73 3.85
C LEU A 313 -2.09 -5.59 5.38
N GLU A 314 -2.70 -4.53 5.91
CA GLU A 314 -2.83 -4.32 7.35
C GLU A 314 -3.80 -5.36 7.98
N ILE A 315 -4.93 -5.62 7.33
CA ILE A 315 -5.89 -6.67 7.73
C ILE A 315 -5.25 -8.05 7.61
N LEU A 316 -4.48 -8.33 6.56
CA LEU A 316 -3.75 -9.59 6.40
C LEU A 316 -2.73 -9.77 7.54
N SER A 317 -1.99 -8.72 7.90
CA SER A 317 -1.03 -8.76 9.00
C SER A 317 -1.71 -9.02 10.35
N THR A 318 -2.83 -8.36 10.63
CA THR A 318 -3.60 -8.58 11.87
C THR A 318 -4.17 -10.00 11.91
N LEU A 319 -4.73 -10.50 10.81
CA LEU A 319 -5.21 -11.87 10.70
C LEU A 319 -4.10 -12.90 10.96
N LEU A 320 -2.92 -12.73 10.36
CA LEU A 320 -1.79 -13.64 10.57
C LEU A 320 -1.31 -13.64 12.03
N LYS A 321 -1.27 -12.48 12.70
CA LYS A 321 -0.90 -12.38 14.13
C LYS A 321 -1.91 -13.12 15.01
N VAL A 322 -3.21 -12.95 14.75
CA VAL A 322 -4.26 -13.60 15.51
C VAL A 322 -4.26 -15.12 15.27
N MET A 323 -4.10 -15.54 14.01
CA MET A 323 -3.94 -16.97 13.64
C MET A 323 -2.76 -17.64 14.33
N PHE A 324 -1.65 -16.92 14.53
CA PHE A 324 -0.50 -17.44 15.27
C PHE A 324 -0.85 -17.78 16.72
N VAL A 325 -1.62 -16.94 17.41
CA VAL A 325 -2.08 -17.21 18.78
C VAL A 325 -3.02 -18.43 18.82
N PHE A 326 -3.94 -18.53 17.87
CA PHE A 326 -4.90 -19.63 17.81
C PHE A 326 -4.34 -20.92 17.19
N SER A 327 -3.09 -20.91 16.71
CA SER A 327 -2.41 -22.10 16.19
C SER A 327 -2.35 -23.24 17.22
N VAL A 328 -2.32 -22.93 18.52
CA VAL A 328 -2.38 -23.93 19.60
C VAL A 328 -3.65 -24.79 19.52
N LEU A 329 -4.80 -24.17 19.22
CA LEU A 329 -6.06 -24.90 19.06
C LEU A 329 -6.05 -25.72 17.77
N ILE A 330 -5.51 -25.19 16.67
CA ILE A 330 -5.37 -25.93 15.40
C ILE A 330 -4.52 -27.17 15.60
N ILE A 331 -3.42 -27.05 16.35
CA ILE A 331 -2.53 -28.17 16.67
C ILE A 331 -3.22 -29.19 17.58
N ALA A 332 -3.91 -28.74 18.64
CA ALA A 332 -4.60 -29.61 19.57
C ALA A 332 -5.70 -30.44 18.88
N PHE A 333 -6.56 -29.79 18.10
CA PHE A 333 -7.62 -30.48 17.35
C PHE A 333 -7.06 -31.33 16.22
N GLY A 334 -6.04 -30.85 15.49
CA GLY A 334 -5.40 -31.60 14.41
C GLY A 334 -4.79 -32.92 14.88
N LEU A 335 -4.07 -32.90 16.01
CA LEU A 335 -3.53 -34.11 16.61
C LEU A 335 -4.61 -35.00 17.23
N SER A 336 -5.64 -34.43 17.86
CA SER A 336 -6.77 -35.20 18.42
C SER A 336 -7.52 -35.96 17.33
N PHE A 337 -7.87 -35.30 16.23
CA PHE A 337 -8.52 -35.96 15.10
C PHE A 337 -7.60 -36.95 14.38
N HIS A 338 -6.30 -36.69 14.28
CA HIS A 338 -5.34 -37.67 13.80
C HIS A 338 -5.39 -38.96 14.64
N ILE A 339 -5.32 -38.83 15.97
CA ILE A 339 -5.34 -40.00 16.88
C ILE A 339 -6.66 -40.77 16.76
N LEU A 340 -7.79 -40.07 16.71
CA LEU A 340 -9.11 -40.69 16.70
C LEU A 340 -9.49 -41.29 15.33
N LEU A 341 -9.07 -40.69 14.22
CA LEU A 341 -9.58 -41.02 12.88
C LEU A 341 -8.53 -41.64 11.95
N ALA A 342 -7.22 -41.58 12.23
CA ALA A 342 -6.19 -42.09 11.31
C ALA A 342 -6.33 -43.58 11.02
N LYS A 343 -6.65 -44.39 12.04
CA LYS A 343 -6.66 -45.86 11.97
C LYS A 343 -8.05 -46.48 11.80
N ILE A 344 -9.11 -45.68 11.67
CA ILE A 344 -10.46 -46.22 11.47
C ILE A 344 -10.57 -46.75 10.04
N ASP A 345 -10.37 -48.05 9.84
CA ASP A 345 -10.47 -48.67 8.53
C ASP A 345 -11.94 -48.83 8.13
N MET A 346 -12.35 -48.00 7.17
CA MET A 346 -13.66 -48.11 6.56
C MET A 346 -13.63 -49.19 5.48
N ASN A 347 -13.92 -50.43 5.89
CA ASN A 347 -14.30 -51.49 4.97
C ASN A 347 -15.78 -51.26 4.59
N VAL A 348 -16.02 -50.39 3.61
CA VAL A 348 -17.38 -50.22 3.08
C VAL A 348 -17.67 -51.41 2.18
N LYS A 349 -18.60 -52.27 2.61
CA LYS A 349 -19.13 -53.37 1.79
C LYS A 349 -20.13 -52.77 0.79
N THR A 350 -19.77 -52.68 -0.49
CA THR A 350 -20.69 -52.27 -1.56
C THR A 350 -21.25 -53.49 -2.27
N PRO A 351 -22.56 -53.53 -2.59
CA PRO A 351 -23.12 -54.61 -3.39
C PRO A 351 -22.66 -54.45 -4.84
N VAL A 352 -21.93 -55.44 -5.34
CA VAL A 352 -21.55 -55.59 -6.75
C VAL A 352 -22.44 -56.66 -7.35
N VAL A 353 -23.16 -56.32 -8.41
CA VAL A 353 -23.97 -57.29 -9.15
C VAL A 353 -23.10 -57.88 -10.26
N ASP A 354 -22.86 -59.18 -10.21
CA ASP A 354 -22.13 -59.88 -11.28
C ASP A 354 -22.95 -59.83 -12.58
N PRO A 355 -22.43 -59.23 -13.68
CA PRO A 355 -23.19 -59.02 -14.92
C PRO A 355 -23.65 -60.31 -15.60
N PHE A 356 -22.98 -61.44 -15.31
CA PHE A 356 -23.20 -62.72 -15.97
C PHE A 356 -24.05 -63.71 -15.16
N THR A 357 -24.00 -63.63 -13.82
CA THR A 357 -24.69 -64.58 -12.93
C THR A 357 -25.85 -63.95 -12.17
N GLY A 358 -25.98 -62.61 -12.18
CA GLY A 358 -27.01 -61.89 -11.42
C GLY A 358 -26.86 -61.98 -9.90
N ASN A 359 -25.76 -62.58 -9.42
CA ASN A 359 -25.48 -62.73 -8.00
C ASN A 359 -24.98 -61.40 -7.42
N ILE A 360 -25.47 -61.05 -6.24
CA ILE A 360 -25.04 -59.87 -5.50
C ILE A 360 -23.88 -60.29 -4.59
N THR A 361 -22.66 -59.89 -4.92
CA THR A 361 -21.48 -60.08 -4.08
C THR A 361 -21.10 -58.78 -3.40
N MET A 362 -20.75 -58.83 -2.10
CA MET A 362 -20.34 -57.64 -1.36
C MET A 362 -18.83 -57.42 -1.54
N ARG A 363 -18.42 -56.35 -2.22
CA ARG A 363 -17.02 -55.97 -2.36
C ARG A 363 -16.63 -55.03 -1.23
N SER A 364 -15.58 -55.36 -0.48
CA SER A 364 -14.98 -54.42 0.48
C SER A 364 -14.12 -53.42 -0.28
N MET A 365 -14.47 -52.13 -0.21
CA MET A 365 -13.63 -51.05 -0.72
C MET A 365 -13.02 -50.30 0.46
N ASN A 366 -11.69 -50.23 0.50
CA ASN A 366 -10.96 -49.43 1.48
C ASN A 366 -10.98 -47.97 1.01
N MET A 367 -11.73 -47.12 1.71
CA MET A 367 -11.69 -45.68 1.46
C MET A 367 -10.38 -45.11 2.06
N SER A 368 -9.32 -45.06 1.26
CA SER A 368 -8.00 -44.50 1.65
C SER A 368 -8.00 -42.97 1.75
N ASP A 369 -9.10 -42.32 1.37
CA ASP A 369 -9.24 -40.85 1.27
C ASP A 369 -9.45 -40.18 2.64
N LYS A 370 -8.73 -40.66 3.67
CA LYS A 370 -8.80 -40.11 5.02
C LYS A 370 -7.91 -38.89 5.08
N GLY A 371 -8.51 -37.70 5.14
CA GLY A 371 -7.75 -36.45 5.40
C GLY A 371 -7.13 -36.34 6.80
N PHE A 372 -7.05 -37.44 7.57
CA PHE A 372 -6.43 -37.51 8.91
C PHE A 372 -5.32 -38.57 9.02
N HIS A 373 -4.82 -39.12 7.91
CA HIS A 373 -3.84 -40.22 7.93
C HIS A 373 -2.42 -39.82 8.35
N ASN A 374 -2.02 -38.57 8.10
CA ASN A 374 -0.73 -37.99 8.49
C ASN A 374 -0.98 -36.81 9.43
N PRO A 375 -0.18 -36.61 10.51
CA PRO A 375 -0.35 -35.46 11.39
C PRO A 375 -0.32 -34.12 10.65
N VAL A 376 0.54 -33.94 9.64
CA VAL A 376 0.60 -32.69 8.85
C VAL A 376 -0.68 -32.48 8.06
N ILE A 377 -1.18 -33.52 7.40
CA ILE A 377 -2.41 -33.45 6.60
C ILE A 377 -3.62 -33.24 7.52
N SER A 378 -3.57 -33.78 8.74
CA SER A 378 -4.60 -33.55 9.77
C SER A 378 -4.63 -32.09 10.21
N LEU A 379 -3.47 -31.44 10.38
CA LEU A 379 -3.39 -30.01 10.69
C LEU A 379 -3.96 -29.15 9.55
N VAL A 380 -3.57 -29.45 8.31
CA VAL A 380 -4.11 -28.74 7.13
C VAL A 380 -5.61 -28.91 7.04
N ARG A 381 -6.13 -30.13 7.26
CA ARG A 381 -7.56 -30.41 7.27
C ARG A 381 -8.31 -29.69 8.38
N VAL A 382 -7.74 -29.59 9.58
CA VAL A 382 -8.34 -28.76 10.63
C VAL A 382 -8.35 -27.28 10.26
N GLY A 383 -7.30 -26.81 9.57
CA GLY A 383 -7.26 -25.47 8.99
C GLY A 383 -8.37 -25.22 7.97
N THR A 384 -8.65 -26.17 7.08
CA THR A 384 -9.78 -26.03 6.13
C THR A 384 -11.13 -26.12 6.84
N MET A 385 -11.25 -27.00 7.85
CA MET A 385 -12.47 -27.12 8.67
C MET A 385 -12.77 -25.87 9.50
N MET A 386 -11.75 -25.06 9.83
CA MET A 386 -11.93 -23.77 10.51
C MET A 386 -12.75 -22.78 9.67
N LEU A 387 -12.64 -22.83 8.34
CA LEU A 387 -13.42 -21.98 7.42
C LEU A 387 -14.90 -22.39 7.35
N GLY A 388 -15.31 -23.46 8.02
CA GLY A 388 -16.69 -23.97 8.04
C GLY A 388 -16.93 -25.15 7.09
N GLU A 389 -15.92 -25.58 6.32
CA GLU A 389 -16.00 -26.75 5.46
C GLU A 389 -15.91 -28.04 6.28
N LEU A 390 -17.07 -28.54 6.73
CA LEU A 390 -17.18 -29.78 7.51
C LEU A 390 -17.70 -30.92 6.62
N ASP A 391 -16.83 -31.82 6.17
CA ASP A 391 -17.23 -33.07 5.51
C ASP A 391 -17.77 -34.10 6.52
N PHE A 392 -18.91 -33.77 7.14
CA PHE A 392 -19.56 -34.63 8.15
C PHE A 392 -20.03 -35.96 7.56
N LEU A 393 -20.59 -35.92 6.35
CA LEU A 393 -21.17 -37.07 5.68
C LEU A 393 -20.11 -38.14 5.37
N GLY A 394 -19.01 -37.73 4.74
CA GLY A 394 -17.93 -38.63 4.35
C GLY A 394 -17.13 -39.13 5.55
N THR A 395 -16.81 -38.23 6.47
CA THR A 395 -15.80 -38.49 7.50
C THR A 395 -16.35 -39.06 8.80
N TYR A 396 -17.61 -38.76 9.14
CA TYR A 396 -18.23 -39.18 10.41
C TYR A 396 -19.44 -40.09 10.20
N LEU A 397 -20.38 -39.74 9.30
CA LEU A 397 -21.66 -40.46 9.19
C LEU A 397 -21.55 -41.82 8.47
N ARG A 398 -20.82 -41.90 7.36
CA ARG A 398 -20.55 -43.17 6.66
C ARG A 398 -19.84 -44.21 7.55
N PRO A 399 -18.75 -43.86 8.27
CA PRO A 399 -18.12 -44.79 9.20
C PRO A 399 -19.09 -45.27 10.28
N MET A 400 -19.89 -44.38 10.90
CA MET A 400 -20.85 -44.78 11.93
C MET A 400 -21.83 -45.87 11.47
N ARG A 401 -22.24 -45.87 10.20
CA ARG A 401 -23.18 -46.88 9.67
C ARG A 401 -22.50 -48.19 9.25
N ALA A 402 -21.21 -48.14 8.95
CA ALA A 402 -20.48 -49.25 8.34
C ALA A 402 -19.67 -50.10 9.34
N LEU A 403 -19.49 -49.64 10.59
CA LEU A 403 -18.63 -50.33 11.56
C LEU A 403 -19.31 -51.53 12.26
N GLU A 404 -18.61 -52.67 12.25
CA GLU A 404 -18.79 -53.76 13.21
C GLU A 404 -18.21 -53.38 14.60
N SER A 405 -18.77 -53.96 15.66
CA SER A 405 -18.79 -53.49 17.08
C SER A 405 -17.49 -53.03 17.78
N SER A 406 -16.31 -53.10 17.16
CA SER A 406 -15.03 -52.87 17.84
C SER A 406 -14.53 -51.41 17.84
N ALA A 407 -15.08 -50.51 17.03
CA ALA A 407 -14.57 -49.12 16.93
C ALA A 407 -15.66 -48.03 16.92
N TRP A 408 -16.90 -48.37 17.29
CA TRP A 408 -17.99 -47.39 17.42
C TRP A 408 -17.70 -46.31 18.47
N TYR A 409 -17.05 -46.66 19.58
CA TYR A 409 -16.71 -45.71 20.65
C TYR A 409 -15.70 -44.64 20.19
N GLN A 410 -14.78 -44.99 19.28
CA GLN A 410 -13.80 -44.05 18.71
C GLN A 410 -14.50 -43.01 17.85
N ILE A 411 -15.49 -43.41 17.06
CA ILE A 411 -16.27 -42.50 16.22
C ILE A 411 -17.20 -41.64 17.06
N VAL A 412 -17.83 -42.20 18.09
CA VAL A 412 -18.63 -41.40 19.04
C VAL A 412 -17.77 -40.36 19.73
N ALA A 413 -16.56 -40.72 20.17
CA ALA A 413 -15.60 -39.76 20.70
C ALA A 413 -15.19 -38.71 19.66
N ALA A 414 -14.90 -39.10 18.42
CA ALA A 414 -14.58 -38.16 17.35
C ALA A 414 -15.73 -37.20 17.03
N THR A 415 -16.98 -37.67 17.03
CA THR A 415 -18.17 -36.81 16.87
C THR A 415 -18.32 -35.85 18.05
N TRP A 416 -18.01 -36.28 19.28
CA TRP A 416 -17.98 -35.38 20.44
C TRP A 416 -16.93 -34.27 20.29
N PHE A 417 -15.68 -34.64 19.94
CA PHE A 417 -14.63 -33.68 19.63
C PHE A 417 -15.02 -32.73 18.48
N LEU A 418 -15.75 -33.23 17.48
CA LEU A 418 -16.28 -32.42 16.38
C LEU A 418 -17.30 -31.39 16.88
N VAL A 419 -18.23 -31.76 17.75
CA VAL A 419 -19.21 -30.80 18.32
C VAL A 419 -18.49 -29.67 19.07
N VAL A 420 -17.50 -30.03 19.91
CA VAL A 420 -16.68 -29.04 20.62
C VAL A 420 -15.89 -28.17 19.63
N PHE A 421 -15.33 -28.77 18.59
CA PHE A 421 -14.60 -28.06 17.53
C PHE A 421 -15.50 -27.05 16.81
N ILE A 422 -16.72 -27.42 16.43
CA ILE A 422 -17.67 -26.54 15.72
C ILE A 422 -17.95 -25.27 16.54
N VAL A 423 -18.17 -25.43 17.84
CA VAL A 423 -18.42 -24.30 18.74
C VAL A 423 -17.18 -23.41 18.85
N LEU A 424 -16.00 -23.98 19.10
CA LEU A 424 -14.79 -23.20 19.38
C LEU A 424 -14.19 -22.55 18.12
N MET A 425 -14.21 -23.23 16.98
CA MET A 425 -13.46 -22.82 15.79
C MET A 425 -14.37 -22.12 14.76
N PRO A 426 -15.23 -22.80 13.98
CA PRO A 426 -16.11 -22.13 13.03
C PRO A 426 -17.06 -21.08 13.64
N ILE A 427 -17.52 -21.24 14.88
CA ILE A 427 -18.46 -20.29 15.48
C ILE A 427 -17.71 -19.21 16.26
N LEU A 428 -17.00 -19.55 17.34
CA LEU A 428 -16.38 -18.55 18.20
C LEU A 428 -15.17 -17.88 17.53
N LEU A 429 -14.23 -18.66 16.99
CA LEU A 429 -13.02 -18.09 16.41
C LEU A 429 -13.30 -17.29 15.13
N MET A 430 -14.13 -17.78 14.22
CA MET A 430 -14.45 -17.02 13.00
C MET A 430 -15.22 -15.72 13.32
N ASN A 431 -16.18 -15.76 14.25
CA ASN A 431 -16.89 -14.55 14.66
C ASN A 431 -15.98 -13.57 15.40
N LEU A 432 -14.99 -14.05 16.15
CA LEU A 432 -13.96 -13.20 16.76
C LEU A 432 -13.07 -12.55 15.70
N LEU A 433 -12.59 -13.31 14.70
CA LEU A 433 -11.76 -12.78 13.61
C LEU A 433 -12.51 -11.71 12.80
N ILE A 434 -13.79 -11.96 12.48
CA ILE A 434 -14.65 -10.99 11.82
C ILE A 434 -14.88 -9.78 12.73
N GLY A 435 -15.15 -10.00 14.03
CA GLY A 435 -15.37 -8.95 15.01
C GLY A 435 -14.16 -8.02 15.20
N LEU A 436 -12.95 -8.58 15.20
CA LEU A 436 -11.70 -7.80 15.24
C LEU A 436 -11.50 -7.00 13.95
N ALA A 437 -11.69 -7.64 12.79
CA ALA A 437 -11.53 -6.97 11.51
C ALA A 437 -12.54 -5.82 11.30
N VAL A 438 -13.79 -6.01 11.73
CA VAL A 438 -14.87 -5.02 11.60
C VAL A 438 -14.77 -3.94 12.67
N GLY A 439 -14.44 -4.31 13.92
CA GLY A 439 -14.28 -3.35 15.02
C GLY A 439 -13.16 -2.35 14.77
N ASP A 440 -12.07 -2.78 14.14
CA ASP A 440 -10.89 -1.93 13.91
C ASP A 440 -10.93 -1.20 12.56
N ILE A 441 -11.93 -1.40 11.69
CA ILE A 441 -11.88 -0.96 10.28
C ILE A 441 -11.66 0.54 10.10
N GLU A 442 -12.26 1.39 10.94
CA GLU A 442 -12.10 2.85 10.85
C GLU A 442 -10.69 3.28 11.31
N THR A 443 -10.16 2.63 12.34
CA THR A 443 -8.79 2.89 12.79
C THR A 443 -7.76 2.40 11.77
N VAL A 444 -8.00 1.22 11.17
CA VAL A 444 -7.21 0.67 10.07
C VAL A 444 -7.24 1.60 8.87
N ARG A 445 -8.42 2.16 8.54
CA ARG A 445 -8.57 3.13 7.44
C ARG A 445 -7.75 4.39 7.70
N ARG A 446 -7.84 4.98 8.89
CA ARG A 446 -7.06 6.18 9.26
C ARG A 446 -5.56 5.90 9.20
N ASN A 447 -5.12 4.80 9.80
CA ASN A 447 -3.72 4.38 9.80
C ASN A 447 -3.22 4.09 8.38
N ALA A 448 -4.05 3.46 7.54
CA ALA A 448 -3.74 3.21 6.14
C ALA A 448 -3.60 4.50 5.32
N GLN A 449 -4.45 5.51 5.56
CA GLN A 449 -4.32 6.82 4.92
C GLN A 449 -2.98 7.47 5.26
N LEU A 450 -2.58 7.44 6.52
CA LEU A 450 -1.34 8.05 7.00
C LEU A 450 -0.09 7.30 6.51
N LYS A 451 -0.12 5.97 6.57
CA LYS A 451 0.92 5.10 6.01
C LYS A 451 1.07 5.35 4.51
N ARG A 452 -0.04 5.51 3.78
CA ARG A 452 -0.03 5.86 2.35
C ARG A 452 0.62 7.23 2.10
N LEU A 453 0.23 8.26 2.86
CA LEU A 453 0.82 9.61 2.71
C LEU A 453 2.33 9.58 2.99
N THR A 454 2.74 8.88 4.04
CA THR A 454 4.16 8.69 4.38
C THR A 454 4.92 8.02 3.24
N MET A 455 4.37 6.93 2.69
CA MET A 455 4.95 6.24 1.54
C MET A 455 4.99 7.11 0.28
N GLN A 456 4.03 8.01 0.11
CA GLN A 456 4.00 8.95 -1.01
C GLN A 456 5.10 10.01 -0.86
N VAL A 457 5.31 10.53 0.35
CA VAL A 457 6.43 11.45 0.64
C VAL A 457 7.76 10.78 0.35
N GLU A 458 7.99 9.57 0.87
CA GLU A 458 9.23 8.81 0.63
C GLU A 458 9.45 8.56 -0.86
N LEU A 459 8.39 8.19 -1.60
CA LEU A 459 8.46 8.00 -3.05
C LEU A 459 8.87 9.29 -3.78
N HIS A 460 8.23 10.41 -3.46
CA HIS A 460 8.56 11.70 -4.07
C HIS A 460 9.99 12.11 -3.74
N THR A 461 10.42 11.94 -2.48
CA THR A 461 11.78 12.23 -2.07
C THR A 461 12.81 11.39 -2.84
N ASP A 462 12.56 10.10 -3.03
CA ASP A 462 13.46 9.23 -3.78
C ASP A 462 13.45 9.49 -5.29
N LEU A 463 12.30 9.88 -5.85
CA LEU A 463 12.21 10.31 -7.25
C LEU A 463 12.96 11.62 -7.48
N GLU A 464 12.71 12.65 -6.66
CA GLU A 464 13.36 13.97 -6.82
C GLU A 464 14.87 13.89 -6.65
N ARG A 465 15.39 12.99 -5.79
CA ARG A 465 16.84 12.73 -5.68
C ARG A 465 17.46 12.19 -6.97
N LYS A 466 16.70 11.41 -7.75
CA LYS A 466 17.17 10.76 -8.98
C LYS A 466 16.89 11.60 -10.23
N LEU A 467 16.01 12.59 -10.14
CA LEU A 467 15.60 13.41 -11.27
C LEU A 467 16.61 14.54 -11.57
N PRO A 468 16.89 14.84 -12.85
CA PRO A 468 17.68 15.99 -13.23
C PRO A 468 17.03 17.31 -12.77
N ARG A 469 17.83 18.23 -12.22
CA ARG A 469 17.37 19.54 -11.71
C ARG A 469 16.54 20.34 -12.74
N ARG A 470 16.87 20.23 -14.04
CA ARG A 470 16.13 20.91 -15.12
C ARG A 470 14.66 20.51 -15.21
N ILE A 471 14.34 19.24 -14.95
CA ILE A 471 12.96 18.74 -14.97
C ILE A 471 12.22 19.25 -13.73
N LEU A 472 12.89 19.25 -12.58
CA LEU A 472 12.33 19.74 -11.32
C LEU A 472 11.96 21.23 -11.43
N THR A 473 12.88 22.08 -11.89
CA THR A 473 12.62 23.53 -12.02
C THR A 473 11.52 23.86 -13.03
N MET A 474 11.33 23.03 -14.07
CA MET A 474 10.27 23.24 -15.06
C MET A 474 8.88 22.85 -14.54
N VAL A 475 8.83 21.93 -13.59
CA VAL A 475 7.59 21.26 -13.16
C VAL A 475 7.16 21.72 -11.77
N ASP A 476 8.06 22.35 -11.01
CA ASP A 476 7.76 22.88 -9.70
C ASP A 476 6.80 24.07 -9.77
N LYS A 477 5.83 24.10 -8.85
CA LYS A 477 4.77 25.11 -8.80
C LYS A 477 4.67 25.62 -7.38
N THR A 478 4.68 26.93 -7.21
CA THR A 478 4.54 27.62 -5.92
C THR A 478 3.08 27.77 -5.51
N GLU A 479 2.18 27.94 -6.47
CA GLU A 479 0.76 28.14 -6.22
C GLU A 479 -0.11 27.33 -7.17
N VAL A 480 -1.26 26.86 -6.68
CA VAL A 480 -2.27 26.15 -7.47
C VAL A 480 -3.66 26.69 -7.17
N TYR A 481 -4.42 26.96 -8.24
CA TYR A 481 -5.81 27.41 -8.18
C TYR A 481 -6.74 26.23 -8.49
N VAL A 482 -7.72 25.98 -7.61
CA VAL A 482 -8.74 24.93 -7.79
C VAL A 482 -10.11 25.57 -7.95
N TYR A 483 -10.85 25.15 -8.98
CA TYR A 483 -12.19 25.62 -9.30
C TYR A 483 -13.23 24.51 -9.05
N PRO A 484 -13.95 24.51 -7.90
CA PRO A 484 -14.83 23.41 -7.51
C PRO A 484 -16.06 23.20 -8.40
N ASN A 485 -16.51 24.25 -9.09
CA ASN A 485 -17.81 24.28 -9.78
C ASN A 485 -17.75 23.91 -11.28
N GLN A 486 -16.60 23.46 -11.80
CA GLN A 486 -16.55 22.88 -13.15
C GLN A 486 -16.99 21.41 -13.11
N LYS A 487 -18.29 21.18 -13.32
CA LYS A 487 -18.83 19.82 -13.59
C LYS A 487 -18.44 19.40 -15.01
N GLY A 488 -17.43 18.55 -15.11
CA GLY A 488 -17.25 17.65 -16.26
C GLY A 488 -16.32 18.17 -17.35
N SER A 489 -15.03 17.87 -17.21
CA SER A 489 -14.33 17.10 -18.23
C SER A 489 -13.20 16.34 -17.54
N SER A 490 -13.10 15.05 -17.85
CA SER A 490 -12.00 14.13 -17.49
C SER A 490 -10.69 14.84 -17.15
N SER A 491 -10.23 14.75 -15.89
CA SER A 491 -8.83 14.80 -15.36
C SER A 491 -7.74 15.62 -16.08
N TYR A 492 -8.10 16.58 -16.93
CA TYR A 492 -7.22 17.53 -17.58
C TYR A 492 -7.65 18.88 -17.04
N VAL A 493 -7.06 19.22 -15.89
CA VAL A 493 -7.08 20.57 -15.36
C VAL A 493 -6.52 21.46 -16.46
N LYS A 494 -7.38 22.25 -17.09
CA LYS A 494 -6.96 23.29 -18.02
C LYS A 494 -6.34 24.39 -17.16
N MET A 495 -5.05 24.24 -16.90
CA MET A 495 -4.20 25.19 -16.17
C MET A 495 -3.92 26.36 -17.11
N GLU A 496 -4.70 27.42 -17.02
CA GLU A 496 -4.35 28.68 -17.69
C GLU A 496 -3.19 29.33 -16.94
N ILE A 497 -2.10 29.55 -17.67
CA ILE A 497 -0.90 30.26 -17.24
C ILE A 497 -1.22 31.75 -17.39
N ARG A 498 -1.33 32.48 -16.27
CA ARG A 498 -1.30 33.94 -16.31
C ARG A 498 0.15 34.37 -16.10
N THR A 499 0.83 34.74 -17.18
CA THR A 499 2.15 35.39 -17.14
C THR A 499 2.02 36.80 -16.55
N GLU A 500 3.06 37.21 -15.83
CA GLU A 500 3.27 38.41 -14.99
C GLU A 500 2.92 39.81 -15.54
N ASN A 501 2.22 39.95 -16.68
CA ASN A 501 2.00 41.25 -17.33
C ASN A 501 0.54 41.77 -17.33
N ASP A 502 -0.38 41.15 -16.58
CA ASP A 502 -1.74 41.67 -16.39
C ASP A 502 -1.94 42.12 -14.93
N ASP A 503 -1.24 43.19 -14.54
CA ASP A 503 -1.65 44.01 -13.40
C ASP A 503 -2.89 44.81 -13.81
N MET A 504 -4.01 44.55 -13.14
CA MET A 504 -5.12 45.47 -12.79
C MET A 504 -6.40 44.65 -12.50
N ASP A 505 -6.49 44.15 -11.27
CA ASP A 505 -7.69 44.20 -10.42
C ASP A 505 -7.45 43.31 -9.18
N GLU A 506 -7.03 43.93 -8.07
CA GLU A 506 -6.93 43.26 -6.77
C GLU A 506 -8.33 42.95 -6.22
N GLY A 507 -8.85 41.76 -6.58
CA GLY A 507 -9.94 41.15 -5.83
C GLY A 507 -9.43 40.67 -4.47
N HIS A 508 -9.77 41.39 -3.40
CA HIS A 508 -9.40 41.02 -2.02
C HIS A 508 -9.75 39.55 -1.68
N PHE A 509 -8.76 38.78 -1.24
CA PHE A 509 -8.91 37.44 -0.68
C PHE A 509 -9.08 37.52 0.85
N GLU A 510 -9.93 36.67 1.45
CA GLU A 510 -10.12 36.59 2.91
C GLU A 510 -9.52 35.29 3.46
N ASN A 511 -8.87 35.39 4.63
CA ASN A 511 -8.31 34.24 5.35
C ASN A 511 -9.42 33.51 6.12
N ILE A 512 -9.27 32.20 6.30
CA ILE A 512 -10.27 31.33 6.97
C ILE A 512 -10.60 31.78 8.41
N GLN A 513 -9.75 32.60 9.04
CA GLN A 513 -9.90 33.08 10.41
C GLN A 513 -10.85 34.28 10.63
N ASP A 514 -11.37 34.92 9.58
CA ASP A 514 -12.24 36.12 9.74
C ASP A 514 -13.71 35.81 10.09
N ARG A 515 -14.04 34.58 10.51
CA ARG A 515 -15.38 34.27 11.05
C ARG A 515 -15.45 34.51 12.56
N PRO A 516 -16.31 35.40 13.06
CA PRO A 516 -16.63 35.43 14.48
C PRO A 516 -17.35 34.13 14.88
N LEU A 517 -16.87 33.50 15.96
CA LEU A 517 -17.56 32.45 16.70
C LEU A 517 -18.92 33.00 17.17
N SER A 518 -19.96 32.80 16.37
CA SER A 518 -21.34 33.01 16.80
C SER A 518 -22.05 31.66 16.80
N ALA A 519 -22.62 31.37 17.98
CA ALA A 519 -23.39 30.19 18.26
C ALA A 519 -24.69 30.18 17.44
N THR A 520 -25.02 29.03 16.85
CA THR A 520 -26.41 28.70 16.52
C THR A 520 -26.65 27.20 16.71
N THR A 521 -27.38 26.93 17.78
CA THR A 521 -28.23 25.76 18.06
C THR A 521 -29.29 25.55 16.96
N GLN A 522 -29.90 24.34 16.95
CA GLN A 522 -31.06 23.87 16.15
C GLN A 522 -30.70 23.33 14.75
N SER A 523 -31.26 22.25 14.22
CA SER A 523 -32.23 21.20 14.62
C SER A 523 -32.44 20.32 13.38
N SER A 524 -32.81 19.03 13.56
CA SER A 524 -33.53 18.15 12.59
C SER A 524 -32.92 17.96 11.19
N LEU A 525 -32.56 16.76 10.72
CA LEU A 525 -33.19 15.44 10.77
C LEU A 525 -32.13 14.37 10.48
#